data_AF-A0A1L7SNA8-F1
#
_entry.id   AF-A0A1L7SNA8-F1
#
_cell.length_a   1.000
_cell.length_b   1.000
_cell.length_c   1.000
_cell.angle_alpha   90.00
_cell.angle_beta   90.00
_cell.angle_gamma   90.00
#
_symmetry.space_group_name_H-M   'P 1'
#
loop_
_entity.id
_entity.type
_entity.pdbx_description
1 polymer ?
#
loop_
_entity_poly.entity_id
_entity_poly.type
_entity_poly.pdbx_seq_one_letter_code
_entity_poly.pdbx_strand_id
1 'polypeptide(L)'
;MQPTEQSGHGDLSSLEDAISRLKLDVNQYKGLYPEVPFWQPIPTKEQSEQPSLSPLEDAMVYLRLNWPNPYGELYLEIALLEALKEARLDIVEELLEKAVNAHFRDGDEQTSLSHSTELGFQQIVASLLRQGASMDKQDEKGQTLLCRASLGGNIKIMSLLLDNGADVDLADDEGWTPLMVAAERGHDEVVALLLKHGADPDARDNDEFTALLHAAMLGHVGIVERLLDAGADPNAQDETQYLTAMSWAAESGHDDVVKLLLERGADPNMDDRVLLSALSGCEPDDFEDNDRLLEMLVKNGADVFMDQWSDERPLVIAARQDRHRTVELFLEASFTLRGVRQEHIWDAITVAAEEGHETILASLMKHYDMNEIEKQIKWARVQESLFGDSLELLRPYFEPDATRDNGGD
;
A
#
# COMPACT_ATOMS: atom_id res chain seq x y z
N MET A 1 -25.52 -35.42 13.33
CA MET A 1 -24.95 -34.77 14.54
C MET A 1 -24.30 -33.47 14.07
N GLN A 2 -24.37 -32.44 14.92
CA GLN A 2 -24.28 -31.00 14.64
C GLN A 2 -23.12 -30.50 13.75
N PRO A 3 -23.26 -29.31 13.13
CA PRO A 3 -22.17 -28.60 12.46
C PRO A 3 -21.36 -27.76 13.46
N THR A 4 -20.06 -27.61 13.23
CA THR A 4 -19.24 -26.57 13.88
C THR A 4 -18.74 -25.62 12.82
N GLU A 5 -19.28 -24.40 12.88
CA GLU A 5 -18.86 -23.20 12.15
C GLU A 5 -17.44 -22.81 12.56
N GLN A 6 -16.60 -22.46 11.58
CA GLN A 6 -15.42 -21.62 11.80
C GLN A 6 -15.66 -20.32 11.04
N SER A 7 -16.24 -19.36 11.75
CA SER A 7 -16.31 -17.94 11.40
C SER A 7 -15.04 -17.25 11.89
N GLY A 8 -14.22 -16.74 10.96
CA GLY A 8 -13.10 -15.85 11.28
C GLY A 8 -13.62 -14.48 11.71
N HIS A 9 -13.96 -14.36 13.00
CA HIS A 9 -13.99 -13.07 13.67
C HIS A 9 -12.55 -12.55 13.76
N GLY A 10 -12.36 -11.26 13.46
CA GLY A 10 -11.08 -10.58 13.71
C GLY A 10 -10.69 -10.76 15.17
N ASP A 11 -9.65 -11.57 15.38
CA ASP A 11 -9.15 -11.95 16.68
C ASP A 11 -8.43 -10.73 17.29
N LEU A 12 -9.03 -10.12 18.33
CA LEU A 12 -8.41 -9.10 19.19
C LEU A 12 -7.34 -9.76 20.09
N SER A 13 -6.45 -10.56 19.51
CA SER A 13 -5.56 -11.47 20.24
C SER A 13 -4.39 -10.79 20.94
N SER A 14 -4.16 -9.49 20.70
CA SER A 14 -3.07 -8.77 21.36
C SER A 14 -3.38 -7.30 21.66
N LEU A 15 -3.38 -7.00 22.96
CA LEU A 15 -3.37 -5.67 23.58
C LEU A 15 -2.28 -4.74 23.00
N GLU A 16 -1.15 -5.30 22.57
CA GLU A 16 -0.02 -4.52 22.02
C GLU A 16 -0.34 -3.97 20.62
N ASP A 17 -1.20 -4.64 19.86
CA ASP A 17 -1.59 -4.20 18.51
C ASP A 17 -2.59 -3.03 18.58
N ALA A 18 -3.53 -3.07 19.53
CA ALA A 18 -4.46 -1.97 19.79
C ALA A 18 -3.74 -0.73 20.36
N ILE A 19 -2.79 -0.91 21.30
CA ILE A 19 -2.01 0.19 21.89
C ILE A 19 -1.03 0.81 20.87
N SER A 20 -0.40 -0.01 20.02
CA SER A 20 0.53 0.48 18.98
C SER A 20 -0.17 1.26 17.87
N ARG A 21 -1.38 0.84 17.47
CA ARG A 21 -2.19 1.54 16.45
C ARG A 21 -2.67 2.91 16.92
N LEU A 22 -2.94 3.07 18.21
CA LEU A 22 -3.42 4.33 18.80
C LEU A 22 -2.30 5.35 19.11
N LYS A 23 -1.00 5.00 18.96
CA LYS A 23 0.16 5.86 19.31
C LYS A 23 0.02 6.59 20.66
N LEU A 24 -0.67 5.98 21.64
CA LEU A 24 -0.94 6.60 22.93
C LEU A 24 0.33 6.59 23.80
N ASP A 25 1.04 7.72 23.87
CA ASP A 25 2.10 7.92 24.86
C ASP A 25 1.48 8.26 26.22
N VAL A 26 1.28 7.23 27.04
CA VAL A 26 0.82 7.36 28.43
C VAL A 26 1.70 8.33 29.24
N ASN A 27 2.96 8.57 28.84
CA ASN A 27 3.83 9.53 29.50
C ASN A 27 3.52 10.99 29.15
N GLN A 28 2.81 11.28 28.06
CA GLN A 28 2.45 12.64 27.67
C GLN A 28 1.45 13.27 28.66
N TYR A 29 0.64 12.44 29.32
CA TYR A 29 -0.29 12.85 30.38
C TYR A 29 0.37 13.20 31.72
N LYS A 30 1.68 12.90 31.90
CA LYS A 30 2.43 13.34 33.10
C LYS A 30 2.59 14.86 33.18
N GLY A 31 2.56 15.56 32.04
CA GLY A 31 2.81 17.01 31.97
C GLY A 31 1.58 17.89 32.19
N LEU A 32 0.37 17.35 32.00
CA LEU A 32 -0.88 18.13 32.01
C LEU A 32 -1.44 18.38 33.42
N TYR A 33 -1.08 17.55 34.40
CA TYR A 33 -1.60 17.65 35.77
C TYR A 33 -0.50 17.46 36.85
N PRO A 34 0.46 18.40 36.96
CA PRO A 34 1.60 18.29 37.89
C PRO A 34 1.21 18.41 39.38
N GLU A 35 -0.03 18.82 39.69
CA GLU A 35 -0.56 19.01 41.04
C GLU A 35 -1.37 17.79 41.55
N VAL A 36 -1.54 16.74 40.74
CA VAL A 36 -2.26 15.52 41.16
C VAL A 36 -1.23 14.55 41.75
N PRO A 37 -1.29 14.22 43.05
CA PRO A 37 -0.45 13.17 43.61
C PRO A 37 -0.80 11.87 42.89
N PHE A 38 0.16 11.36 42.12
CA PHE A 38 0.06 10.09 41.42
C PHE A 38 -0.47 9.01 42.38
N TRP A 39 -1.61 8.42 42.04
CA TRP A 39 -2.19 7.24 42.69
C TRP A 39 -2.09 7.24 44.22
N GLN A 40 -3.09 7.79 44.91
CA GLN A 40 -3.43 7.30 46.24
C GLN A 40 -4.79 6.61 46.19
N PRO A 41 -4.87 5.30 46.53
CA PRO A 41 -6.15 4.65 46.70
C PRO A 41 -6.96 5.47 47.70
N ILE A 42 -8.21 5.75 47.33
CA ILE A 42 -9.09 6.57 48.13
C ILE A 42 -9.29 5.85 49.47
N PRO A 43 -8.97 6.46 50.61
CA PRO A 43 -9.21 5.82 51.89
C PRO A 43 -10.71 5.90 52.19
N THR A 44 -11.50 5.02 51.59
CA THR A 44 -12.84 4.73 52.09
C THR A 44 -12.67 3.91 53.38
N LYS A 45 -13.42 4.27 54.42
CA LYS A 45 -13.34 3.69 55.77
C LYS A 45 -13.60 2.17 55.86
N GLU A 46 -13.73 1.48 54.74
CA GLU A 46 -14.15 0.08 54.63
C GLU A 46 -13.09 -0.82 53.97
N GLN A 47 -11.87 -0.33 53.71
CA GLN A 47 -10.78 -1.12 53.11
C GLN A 47 -10.03 -2.07 54.07
N SER A 48 -10.62 -2.51 55.20
CA SER A 48 -9.95 -3.53 56.02
C SER A 48 -10.10 -4.96 55.47
N GLU A 49 -11.02 -5.23 54.53
CA GLU A 49 -11.26 -6.61 54.05
C GLU A 49 -11.82 -6.70 52.60
N GLN A 50 -11.17 -6.10 51.60
CA GLN A 50 -11.49 -6.41 50.19
C GLN A 50 -10.23 -6.65 49.33
N PRO A 51 -10.29 -7.56 48.34
CA PRO A 51 -9.19 -7.82 47.42
C PRO A 51 -8.80 -6.54 46.66
N SER A 52 -7.54 -6.44 46.22
CA SER A 52 -7.07 -5.32 45.40
C SER A 52 -7.92 -5.21 44.14
N LEU A 53 -8.78 -4.20 44.06
CA LEU A 53 -9.59 -3.91 42.88
C LEU A 53 -8.68 -3.67 41.68
N SER A 54 -9.10 -4.13 40.48
CA SER A 54 -8.43 -3.75 39.24
C SER A 54 -8.56 -2.23 39.00
N PRO A 55 -7.69 -1.60 38.20
CA PRO A 55 -7.82 -0.17 37.89
C PRO A 55 -9.18 0.18 37.28
N LEU A 56 -9.79 -0.74 36.53
CA LEU A 56 -11.14 -0.58 36.00
C LEU A 56 -12.19 -0.61 37.11
N GLU A 57 -12.11 -1.59 38.00
CA GLU A 57 -13.03 -1.73 39.12
C GLU A 57 -12.95 -0.53 40.08
N ASP A 58 -11.75 -0.02 40.35
CA ASP A 58 -11.53 1.16 41.19
C ASP A 58 -12.09 2.44 40.54
N ALA A 59 -11.85 2.62 39.23
CA ALA A 59 -12.39 3.75 38.48
C ALA A 59 -13.93 3.68 38.39
N MET A 60 -14.51 2.49 38.19
CA MET A 60 -15.95 2.28 38.20
C MET A 60 -16.58 2.54 39.57
N VAL A 61 -15.94 2.13 40.66
CA VAL A 61 -16.39 2.41 42.03
C VAL A 61 -16.38 3.93 42.28
N TYR A 62 -15.34 4.63 41.84
CA TYR A 62 -15.28 6.08 41.95
C TYR A 62 -16.42 6.78 41.22
N LEU A 63 -16.65 6.40 39.95
CA LEU A 63 -17.72 6.95 39.13
C LEU A 63 -19.10 6.67 39.74
N ARG A 64 -19.31 5.49 40.33
CA ARG A 64 -20.59 5.16 40.98
C ARG A 64 -20.85 6.00 42.23
N LEU A 65 -19.82 6.29 43.02
CA LEU A 65 -19.96 6.97 44.31
C LEU A 65 -19.97 8.49 44.19
N ASN A 66 -19.28 9.03 43.18
CA ASN A 66 -18.98 10.46 43.13
C ASN A 66 -19.56 11.18 41.91
N TRP A 67 -20.40 10.52 41.10
CA TRP A 67 -21.04 11.15 39.96
C TRP A 67 -22.32 11.92 40.33
N PRO A 68 -22.55 13.14 39.79
CA PRO A 68 -21.64 13.95 38.97
C PRO A 68 -20.65 14.79 39.83
N ASN A 69 -19.37 14.86 39.46
CA ASN A 69 -18.37 15.78 40.07
C ASN A 69 -17.31 16.25 39.03
N PRO A 70 -16.48 17.27 39.34
CA PRO A 70 -15.52 17.87 38.41
C PRO A 70 -14.31 16.98 38.01
N TYR A 71 -14.05 15.92 38.76
CA TYR A 71 -13.06 14.88 38.46
C TYR A 71 -13.70 13.62 37.84
N GLY A 72 -15.03 13.60 37.69
CA GLY A 72 -15.78 12.48 37.12
C GLY A 72 -15.40 12.22 35.67
N GLU A 73 -15.10 13.26 34.90
CA GLU A 73 -14.64 13.17 33.50
C GLU A 73 -13.29 12.43 33.39
N LEU A 74 -12.32 12.72 34.26
CA LEU A 74 -11.02 12.05 34.28
C LEU A 74 -11.15 10.56 34.61
N TYR A 75 -11.95 10.21 35.63
CA TYR A 75 -12.16 8.81 36.00
C TYR A 75 -13.02 8.05 34.99
N LEU A 76 -13.89 8.76 34.26
CA LEU A 76 -14.68 8.22 33.16
C LEU A 76 -13.77 7.84 31.99
N GLU A 77 -12.83 8.71 31.63
CA GLU A 77 -11.82 8.44 30.61
C GLU A 77 -10.87 7.28 31.01
N ILE A 78 -10.41 7.26 32.27
CA ILE A 78 -9.61 6.14 32.82
C ILE A 78 -10.40 4.83 32.79
N ALA A 79 -11.66 4.83 33.22
CA ALA A 79 -12.50 3.63 33.21
C ALA A 79 -12.78 3.16 31.79
N LEU A 80 -12.96 4.08 30.84
CA LEU A 80 -13.13 3.78 29.41
C LEU A 80 -11.89 3.12 28.83
N LEU A 81 -10.72 3.73 29.05
CA LEU A 81 -9.44 3.19 28.60
C LEU A 81 -9.16 1.82 29.21
N GLU A 82 -9.42 1.61 30.50
CA GLU A 82 -9.19 0.32 31.14
C GLU A 82 -10.22 -0.74 30.72
N ALA A 83 -11.48 -0.37 30.49
CA ALA A 83 -12.50 -1.27 29.97
C ALA A 83 -12.18 -1.72 28.53
N LEU A 84 -11.63 -0.81 27.72
CA LEU A 84 -11.10 -1.14 26.39
C LEU A 84 -9.90 -2.09 26.48
N LYS A 85 -8.94 -1.86 27.38
CA LYS A 85 -7.79 -2.77 27.61
C LYS A 85 -8.22 -4.15 28.10
N GLU A 86 -9.23 -4.22 28.96
CA GLU A 86 -9.78 -5.49 29.47
C GLU A 86 -10.81 -6.14 28.52
N ALA A 87 -11.07 -5.55 27.35
CA ALA A 87 -12.09 -5.98 26.38
C ALA A 87 -13.51 -6.13 26.98
N ARG A 88 -13.84 -5.31 27.99
CA ARG A 88 -15.12 -5.30 28.71
C ARG A 88 -16.14 -4.41 28.02
N LEU A 89 -16.64 -4.87 26.87
CA LEU A 89 -17.59 -4.14 26.03
C LEU A 89 -18.90 -3.77 26.77
N ASP A 90 -19.32 -4.60 27.73
CA ASP A 90 -20.47 -4.35 28.61
C ASP A 90 -20.31 -3.09 29.46
N ILE A 91 -19.09 -2.86 29.96
CA ILE A 91 -18.75 -1.69 30.76
C ILE A 91 -18.53 -0.47 29.87
N VAL A 92 -17.91 -0.65 28.69
CA VAL A 92 -17.70 0.44 27.73
C VAL A 92 -19.03 1.07 27.31
N GLU A 93 -20.06 0.27 27.03
CA GLU A 93 -21.41 0.76 26.73
C GLU A 93 -22.01 1.57 27.91
N GLU A 94 -21.92 1.06 29.15
CA GLU A 94 -22.43 1.76 30.35
C GLU A 94 -21.70 3.09 30.60
N LEU A 95 -20.36 3.09 30.46
CA LEU A 95 -19.54 4.28 30.68
C LEU A 95 -19.80 5.34 29.60
N LEU A 96 -19.92 4.95 28.34
CA LEU A 96 -20.23 5.89 27.26
C LEU A 96 -21.65 6.43 27.38
N GLU A 97 -22.63 5.66 27.84
CA GLU A 97 -23.97 6.19 28.15
C GLU A 97 -23.92 7.24 29.28
N LYS A 98 -23.09 7.02 30.31
CA LYS A 98 -22.85 8.02 31.37
C LYS A 98 -22.12 9.26 30.87
N ALA A 99 -21.14 9.08 29.97
CA ALA A 99 -20.41 10.15 29.31
C ALA A 99 -21.33 11.05 28.49
N VAL A 100 -22.19 10.44 27.68
CA VAL A 100 -23.18 11.11 26.84
C VAL A 100 -24.14 11.95 27.69
N ASN A 101 -24.52 11.47 28.88
CA ASN A 101 -25.45 12.16 29.78
C ASN A 101 -24.79 13.23 30.67
N ALA A 102 -23.47 13.45 30.58
CA ALA A 102 -22.70 14.27 31.51
C ALA A 102 -22.71 15.78 31.26
N HIS A 103 -23.20 16.23 30.10
CA HIS A 103 -22.94 17.55 29.53
C HIS A 103 -21.49 17.70 29.04
N PHE A 104 -21.27 17.42 27.76
CA PHE A 104 -20.04 17.83 27.08
C PHE A 104 -19.88 19.34 27.21
N ARG A 105 -18.74 19.77 27.75
CA ARG A 105 -18.27 21.15 27.56
C ARG A 105 -17.94 21.32 26.08
N ASP A 106 -18.25 22.49 25.52
CA ASP A 106 -18.02 22.81 24.10
C ASP A 106 -16.59 22.40 23.66
N GLY A 107 -16.50 21.30 22.90
CA GLY A 107 -15.23 20.69 22.46
C GLY A 107 -15.20 19.16 22.52
N ASP A 108 -15.71 18.55 23.60
CA ASP A 108 -15.47 17.13 23.90
C ASP A 108 -16.45 16.16 23.20
N GLU A 109 -17.60 16.66 22.74
CA GLU A 109 -18.64 15.86 22.08
C GLU A 109 -18.17 15.32 20.72
N GLN A 110 -17.50 16.15 19.92
CA GLN A 110 -17.03 15.77 18.58
C GLN A 110 -15.88 14.76 18.68
N THR A 111 -14.97 14.94 19.64
CA THR A 111 -13.87 14.03 19.90
C THR A 111 -14.39 12.66 20.34
N SER A 112 -15.37 12.62 21.24
CA SER A 112 -16.00 11.37 21.69
C SER A 112 -16.77 10.67 20.56
N LEU A 113 -17.49 11.43 19.74
CA LEU A 113 -18.18 10.91 18.56
C LEU A 113 -17.21 10.35 17.51
N SER A 114 -16.11 11.05 17.27
CA SER A 114 -15.04 10.64 16.37
C SER A 114 -14.40 9.32 16.81
N HIS A 115 -14.02 9.21 18.10
CA HIS A 115 -13.40 8.01 18.63
C HIS A 115 -14.36 6.81 18.69
N SER A 116 -15.61 7.03 19.09
CA SER A 116 -16.64 5.99 19.06
C SER A 116 -16.99 5.52 17.64
N THR A 117 -16.83 6.40 16.66
CA THR A 117 -16.99 6.09 15.23
C THR A 117 -15.84 5.23 14.70
N GLU A 118 -14.61 5.54 15.08
CA GLU A 118 -13.41 4.76 14.73
C GLU A 118 -13.40 3.38 15.41
N LEU A 119 -13.85 3.28 16.67
CA LEU A 119 -13.86 2.03 17.43
C LEU A 119 -15.09 1.14 17.18
N GLY A 120 -16.09 1.61 16.44
CA GLY A 120 -17.25 0.77 16.06
C GLY A 120 -18.43 0.77 17.04
N PHE A 121 -18.52 1.75 17.94
CA PHE A 121 -19.60 1.86 18.93
C PHE A 121 -20.90 2.44 18.36
N GLN A 122 -21.55 1.66 17.49
CA GLN A 122 -22.73 2.07 16.73
C GLN A 122 -23.85 2.69 17.58
N GLN A 123 -24.15 2.11 18.75
CA GLN A 123 -25.24 2.62 19.61
C GLN A 123 -24.97 4.03 20.13
N ILE A 124 -23.71 4.33 20.42
CA ILE A 124 -23.28 5.63 20.97
C ILE A 124 -23.24 6.67 19.86
N VAL A 125 -22.68 6.32 18.70
CA VAL A 125 -22.75 7.16 17.49
C VAL A 125 -24.21 7.50 17.16
N ALA A 126 -25.10 6.51 17.14
CA ALA A 126 -26.52 6.74 16.87
C ALA A 126 -27.20 7.63 17.92
N SER A 127 -26.79 7.56 19.20
CA SER A 127 -27.33 8.38 20.27
C SER A 127 -26.86 9.83 20.16
N LEU A 128 -25.56 10.04 19.94
CA LEU A 128 -24.95 11.36 19.79
C LEU A 128 -25.50 12.11 18.56
N LEU A 129 -25.66 11.41 17.43
CA LEU A 129 -26.28 12.01 16.24
C LEU A 129 -27.74 12.42 16.47
N ARG A 130 -28.53 11.65 17.23
CA ARG A 130 -29.89 12.05 17.62
C ARG A 130 -29.94 13.29 18.53
N GLN A 131 -28.86 13.54 19.27
CA GLN A 131 -28.74 14.70 20.15
C GLN A 131 -28.29 15.96 19.42
N GLY A 132 -28.01 15.87 18.12
CA GLY A 132 -27.68 17.01 17.27
C GLY A 132 -26.20 17.16 16.94
N ALA A 133 -25.37 16.15 17.26
CA ALA A 133 -23.98 16.15 16.81
C ALA A 133 -23.89 16.19 15.28
N SER A 134 -22.91 16.93 14.77
CA SER A 134 -22.76 17.18 13.33
C SER A 134 -21.96 16.06 12.66
N MET A 135 -22.53 15.45 11.61
CA MET A 135 -21.90 14.35 10.87
C MET A 135 -20.67 14.81 10.07
N ASP A 136 -20.76 15.98 9.44
CA ASP A 136 -19.71 16.53 8.57
C ASP A 136 -18.81 17.53 9.29
N LYS A 137 -18.89 17.61 10.63
CA LYS A 137 -17.99 18.48 11.38
C LYS A 137 -16.61 17.82 11.42
N GLN A 138 -15.65 18.52 10.83
CA GLN A 138 -14.25 18.15 10.83
C GLN A 138 -13.60 18.41 12.19
N ASP A 139 -12.68 17.53 12.60
CA ASP A 139 -11.83 17.74 13.77
C ASP A 139 -10.64 18.68 13.46
N GLU A 140 -9.68 18.80 14.39
CA GLU A 140 -8.52 19.69 14.23
C GLU A 140 -7.59 19.33 13.06
N LYS A 141 -7.76 18.15 12.45
CA LYS A 141 -7.01 17.67 11.29
C LYS A 141 -7.88 17.60 10.03
N GLY A 142 -9.08 18.17 10.05
CA GLY A 142 -10.01 18.06 8.93
C GLY A 142 -10.79 16.74 8.92
N GLN A 143 -10.60 15.82 9.87
CA GLN A 143 -11.16 14.47 9.72
C GLN A 143 -12.66 14.43 10.02
N THR A 144 -13.41 13.81 9.12
CA THR A 144 -14.86 13.59 9.23
C THR A 144 -15.17 12.27 9.95
N LEU A 145 -16.43 12.08 10.36
CA LEU A 145 -16.87 10.78 10.89
C LEU A 145 -16.76 9.67 9.84
N LEU A 146 -16.90 9.99 8.56
CA LEU A 146 -16.71 9.00 7.48
C LEU A 146 -15.23 8.60 7.36
N CYS A 147 -14.27 9.52 7.48
CA CYS A 147 -12.85 9.16 7.50
C CYS A 147 -12.53 8.25 8.70
N ARG A 148 -13.09 8.55 9.89
CA ARG A 148 -12.93 7.74 11.10
C ARG A 148 -13.56 6.35 10.98
N ALA A 149 -14.77 6.27 10.43
CA ALA A 149 -15.45 5.00 10.18
C ALA A 149 -14.69 4.16 9.14
N SER A 150 -14.10 4.81 8.14
CA SER A 150 -13.24 4.17 7.13
C SER A 150 -11.97 3.63 7.77
N LEU A 151 -11.30 4.41 8.62
CA LEU A 151 -10.10 3.99 9.34
C LEU A 151 -10.34 2.72 10.18
N GLY A 152 -11.46 2.67 10.89
CA GLY A 152 -11.87 1.54 11.72
C GLY A 152 -12.52 0.37 10.97
N GLY A 153 -12.86 0.50 9.68
CA GLY A 153 -13.57 -0.54 8.94
C GLY A 153 -15.04 -0.74 9.36
N ASN A 154 -15.67 0.27 9.97
CA ASN A 154 -16.96 0.11 10.67
C ASN A 154 -18.17 0.24 9.73
N ILE A 155 -18.48 -0.83 8.98
CA ILE A 155 -19.59 -0.86 7.99
C ILE A 155 -20.93 -0.38 8.53
N LYS A 156 -21.31 -0.77 9.74
CA LYS A 156 -22.61 -0.39 10.32
C LYS A 156 -22.69 1.12 10.59
N ILE A 157 -21.58 1.73 11.01
CA ILE A 157 -21.52 3.17 11.25
C ILE A 157 -21.42 3.90 9.92
N MET A 158 -20.62 3.38 8.98
CA MET A 158 -20.53 3.89 7.61
C MET A 158 -21.92 3.98 6.96
N SER A 159 -22.69 2.89 6.98
CA SER A 159 -24.07 2.86 6.47
C SER A 159 -24.95 3.89 7.19
N LEU A 160 -24.85 3.98 8.52
CA LEU A 160 -25.63 4.94 9.29
C LEU A 160 -25.32 6.38 8.86
N LEU A 161 -24.04 6.75 8.71
CA LEU A 161 -23.64 8.11 8.33
C LEU A 161 -24.08 8.44 6.89
N LEU A 162 -23.82 7.55 5.94
CA LEU A 162 -24.17 7.73 4.53
C LEU A 162 -25.70 7.78 4.32
N ASP A 163 -26.46 6.93 5.01
CA ASP A 163 -27.94 6.93 4.94
C ASP A 163 -28.55 8.22 5.51
N ASN A 164 -27.81 8.91 6.39
CA ASN A 164 -28.21 10.22 6.93
C ASN A 164 -27.65 11.40 6.11
N GLY A 165 -26.98 11.15 4.99
CA GLY A 165 -26.56 12.18 4.05
C GLY A 165 -25.22 12.85 4.39
N ALA A 166 -24.34 12.16 5.12
CA ALA A 166 -22.95 12.60 5.26
C ALA A 166 -22.29 12.71 3.88
N ASP A 167 -21.43 13.72 3.71
CA ASP A 167 -20.74 13.97 2.44
C ASP A 167 -19.65 12.93 2.18
N VAL A 168 -19.87 12.09 1.16
CA VAL A 168 -19.06 10.91 0.86
C VAL A 168 -17.61 11.23 0.48
N ASP A 169 -17.37 12.42 -0.10
CA ASP A 169 -16.07 12.84 -0.62
C ASP A 169 -15.42 13.95 0.24
N LEU A 170 -15.99 14.26 1.42
CA LEU A 170 -15.43 15.31 2.28
C LEU A 170 -14.07 14.89 2.84
N ALA A 171 -13.03 15.43 2.23
CA ALA A 171 -11.64 15.17 2.53
C ALA A 171 -11.16 15.89 3.81
N ASP A 172 -10.11 15.34 4.44
CA ASP A 172 -9.43 15.99 5.55
C ASP A 172 -8.43 17.07 5.10
N ASP A 173 -7.68 17.66 6.04
CA ASP A 173 -6.75 18.76 5.74
C ASP A 173 -5.58 18.32 4.82
N GLU A 174 -5.32 17.02 4.73
CA GLU A 174 -4.31 16.41 3.87
C GLU A 174 -4.91 15.95 2.52
N GLY A 175 -6.19 16.22 2.27
CA GLY A 175 -6.88 15.81 1.05
C GLY A 175 -7.37 14.35 1.08
N TRP A 176 -7.27 13.65 2.21
CA TRP A 176 -7.69 12.26 2.31
C TRP A 176 -9.20 12.13 2.34
N THR A 177 -9.75 11.48 1.33
CA THR A 177 -11.16 11.08 1.29
C THR A 177 -11.41 9.81 2.11
N PRO A 178 -12.65 9.56 2.57
CA PRO A 178 -13.02 8.27 3.19
C PRO A 178 -12.66 7.07 2.31
N LEU A 179 -12.76 7.20 0.98
CA LEU A 179 -12.43 6.14 0.02
C LEU A 179 -10.94 5.80 0.03
N MET A 180 -10.06 6.80 0.04
CA MET A 180 -8.61 6.60 0.14
C MET A 180 -8.23 5.91 1.45
N VAL A 181 -8.80 6.36 2.58
CA VAL A 181 -8.54 5.74 3.89
C VAL A 181 -8.98 4.26 3.89
N ALA A 182 -10.16 3.95 3.36
CA ALA A 182 -10.64 2.57 3.28
C ALA A 182 -9.78 1.71 2.34
N ALA A 183 -9.33 2.29 1.22
CA ALA A 183 -8.46 1.64 0.25
C ALA A 183 -7.08 1.33 0.84
N GLU A 184 -6.44 2.29 1.51
CA GLU A 184 -5.16 2.10 2.22
C GLU A 184 -5.29 1.00 3.28
N ARG A 185 -6.37 1.00 4.07
CA ARG A 185 -6.56 0.06 5.19
C ARG A 185 -7.02 -1.34 4.78
N GLY A 186 -7.34 -1.57 3.51
CA GLY A 186 -7.79 -2.89 3.04
C GLY A 186 -9.24 -3.21 3.39
N HIS A 187 -10.08 -2.21 3.69
CA HIS A 187 -11.47 -2.40 4.10
C HIS A 187 -12.41 -2.53 2.88
N ASP A 188 -12.37 -3.68 2.23
CA ASP A 188 -13.08 -3.96 0.96
C ASP A 188 -14.60 -3.68 1.01
N GLU A 189 -15.28 -4.06 2.09
CA GLU A 189 -16.71 -3.79 2.25
C GLU A 189 -17.01 -2.28 2.41
N VAL A 190 -16.10 -1.51 3.01
CA VAL A 190 -16.25 -0.06 3.17
C VAL A 190 -16.10 0.62 1.83
N VAL A 191 -15.08 0.22 1.04
CA VAL A 191 -14.87 0.71 -0.33
C VAL A 191 -16.11 0.46 -1.18
N ALA A 192 -16.65 -0.77 -1.15
CA ALA A 192 -17.85 -1.10 -1.90
C ALA A 192 -19.06 -0.21 -1.52
N LEU A 193 -19.19 0.10 -0.22
CA LEU A 193 -20.27 0.95 0.27
C LEU A 193 -20.08 2.42 -0.13
N LEU A 194 -18.87 2.98 -0.01
CA LEU A 194 -18.55 4.34 -0.42
C LEU A 194 -18.79 4.56 -1.92
N LEU A 195 -18.29 3.66 -2.77
CA LEU A 195 -18.50 3.72 -4.22
C LEU A 195 -19.99 3.61 -4.58
N LYS A 196 -20.76 2.78 -3.88
CA LYS A 196 -22.22 2.69 -4.07
C LYS A 196 -22.95 4.00 -3.73
N HIS A 197 -22.41 4.79 -2.79
CA HIS A 197 -22.94 6.10 -2.43
C HIS A 197 -22.36 7.24 -3.28
N GLY A 198 -21.58 6.92 -4.32
CA GLY A 198 -21.11 7.88 -5.32
C GLY A 198 -19.80 8.56 -4.98
N ALA A 199 -18.97 7.96 -4.12
CA ALA A 199 -17.59 8.42 -3.91
C ALA A 199 -16.83 8.53 -5.24
N ASP A 200 -16.08 9.61 -5.42
CA ASP A 200 -15.25 9.81 -6.60
C ASP A 200 -14.00 8.90 -6.55
N PRO A 201 -13.89 7.88 -7.44
CA PRO A 201 -12.74 6.97 -7.44
C PRO A 201 -11.43 7.64 -7.85
N ASP A 202 -11.48 8.79 -8.53
CA ASP A 202 -10.32 9.55 -9.03
C ASP A 202 -10.02 10.81 -8.22
N ALA A 203 -10.66 10.97 -7.05
CA ALA A 203 -10.27 11.99 -6.08
C ALA A 203 -8.78 11.85 -5.74
N ARG A 204 -8.14 12.98 -5.44
CA ARG A 204 -6.71 13.07 -5.15
C ARG A 204 -6.46 13.74 -3.80
N ASP A 205 -5.50 13.18 -3.05
CA ASP A 205 -4.98 13.81 -1.83
C ASP A 205 -3.95 14.90 -2.19
N ASN A 206 -3.34 15.53 -1.18
CA ASN A 206 -2.36 16.60 -1.40
C ASN A 206 -1.03 16.13 -2.03
N ASP A 207 -0.75 14.82 -2.03
CA ASP A 207 0.39 14.21 -2.74
C ASP A 207 -0.02 13.67 -4.13
N GLU A 208 -1.27 13.96 -4.53
CA GLU A 208 -1.91 13.59 -5.78
C GLU A 208 -2.11 12.07 -5.93
N PHE A 209 -2.16 11.35 -4.80
CA PHE A 209 -2.51 9.95 -4.74
C PHE A 209 -4.02 9.75 -4.83
N THR A 210 -4.42 8.72 -5.58
CA THR A 210 -5.81 8.24 -5.67
C THR A 210 -5.99 7.02 -4.78
N ALA A 211 -7.25 6.65 -4.51
CA ALA A 211 -7.56 5.40 -3.81
C ALA A 211 -6.96 4.16 -4.53
N LEU A 212 -6.87 4.20 -5.87
CA LEU A 212 -6.28 3.12 -6.67
C LEU A 212 -4.78 3.00 -6.43
N LEU A 213 -4.05 4.12 -6.32
CA LEU A 213 -2.62 4.13 -6.03
C LEU A 213 -2.33 3.51 -4.65
N HIS A 214 -3.07 3.90 -3.60
CA HIS A 214 -2.90 3.30 -2.27
C HIS A 214 -3.22 1.80 -2.23
N ALA A 215 -4.33 1.39 -2.86
CA ALA A 215 -4.73 -0.01 -2.89
C ALA A 215 -3.72 -0.88 -3.64
N ALA A 216 -3.15 -0.36 -4.73
CA ALA A 216 -2.18 -1.08 -5.54
C ALA A 216 -0.82 -1.23 -4.84
N MET A 217 -0.33 -0.16 -4.20
CA MET A 217 0.90 -0.17 -3.40
C MET A 217 0.84 -1.20 -2.25
N LEU A 218 -0.34 -1.43 -1.68
CA LEU A 218 -0.53 -2.36 -0.55
C LEU A 218 -1.08 -3.73 -0.95
N GLY A 219 -1.28 -3.98 -2.25
CA GLY A 219 -1.64 -5.30 -2.76
C GLY A 219 -3.10 -5.71 -2.55
N HIS A 220 -4.01 -4.74 -2.33
CA HIS A 220 -5.42 -5.03 -2.05
C HIS A 220 -6.21 -5.35 -3.34
N VAL A 221 -6.02 -6.54 -3.91
CA VAL A 221 -6.59 -6.96 -5.21
C VAL A 221 -8.10 -6.72 -5.32
N GLY A 222 -8.89 -7.06 -4.30
CA GLY A 222 -10.34 -6.87 -4.31
C GLY A 222 -10.76 -5.39 -4.37
N ILE A 223 -10.01 -4.52 -3.71
CA ILE A 223 -10.24 -3.06 -3.73
C ILE A 223 -9.87 -2.49 -5.08
N VAL A 224 -8.73 -2.89 -5.64
CA VAL A 224 -8.30 -2.51 -7.00
C VAL A 224 -9.39 -2.89 -8.01
N GLU A 225 -9.92 -4.12 -7.93
CA GLU A 225 -11.01 -4.58 -8.80
C GLU A 225 -12.24 -3.67 -8.71
N ARG A 226 -12.67 -3.33 -7.48
CA ARG A 226 -13.84 -2.47 -7.26
C ARG A 226 -13.65 -1.04 -7.75
N LEU A 227 -12.46 -0.47 -7.54
CA LEU A 227 -12.14 0.87 -7.98
C LEU A 227 -12.16 0.96 -9.52
N LEU A 228 -11.56 -0.03 -10.19
CA LEU A 228 -11.59 -0.13 -11.66
C LEU A 228 -13.01 -0.38 -12.19
N ASP A 229 -13.81 -1.21 -11.51
CA ASP A 229 -15.23 -1.43 -11.86
C ASP A 229 -16.08 -0.16 -11.68
N ALA A 230 -15.70 0.71 -10.73
CA ALA A 230 -16.32 2.02 -10.51
C ALA A 230 -15.82 3.11 -11.48
N GLY A 231 -14.84 2.80 -12.32
CA GLY A 231 -14.35 3.69 -13.38
C GLY A 231 -13.11 4.51 -13.01
N ALA A 232 -12.36 4.13 -11.97
CA ALA A 232 -11.05 4.72 -11.68
C ALA A 232 -10.14 4.66 -12.92
N ASP A 233 -9.36 5.71 -13.18
CA ASP A 233 -8.37 5.72 -14.27
C ASP A 233 -7.21 4.77 -13.94
N PRO A 234 -7.04 3.66 -14.67
CA PRO A 234 -5.94 2.72 -14.43
C PRO A 234 -4.55 3.32 -14.68
N ASN A 235 -4.48 4.46 -15.38
CA ASN A 235 -3.24 5.14 -15.75
C ASN A 235 -3.02 6.44 -14.96
N ALA A 236 -3.78 6.68 -13.89
CA ALA A 236 -3.52 7.79 -12.99
C ALA A 236 -2.09 7.70 -12.43
N GLN A 237 -1.39 8.83 -12.41
CA GLN A 237 -0.05 8.98 -11.86
C GLN A 237 -0.09 9.84 -10.61
N ASP A 238 0.77 9.55 -9.64
CA ASP A 238 1.09 10.50 -8.58
C ASP A 238 1.95 11.66 -9.12
N GLU A 239 1.98 12.81 -8.44
CA GLU A 239 2.81 13.96 -8.88
C GLU A 239 4.25 13.92 -8.35
N THR A 240 4.56 13.03 -7.41
CA THR A 240 5.86 12.99 -6.74
C THR A 240 6.93 12.30 -7.59
N GLN A 241 6.57 11.17 -8.17
CA GLN A 241 7.44 10.26 -8.93
C GLN A 241 6.85 9.92 -10.30
N TYR A 242 5.62 10.37 -10.60
CA TYR A 242 4.90 10.05 -11.83
C TYR A 242 4.64 8.54 -11.98
N LEU A 243 4.45 7.84 -10.85
CA LEU A 243 4.21 6.40 -10.86
C LEU A 243 2.72 6.08 -10.95
N THR A 244 2.41 5.04 -11.72
CA THR A 244 1.06 4.50 -11.83
C THR A 244 0.79 3.47 -10.73
N ALA A 245 -0.49 3.07 -10.60
CA ALA A 245 -0.87 1.95 -9.74
C ALA A 245 -0.11 0.66 -10.10
N MET A 246 0.20 0.44 -11.39
CA MET A 246 0.97 -0.71 -11.83
C MET A 246 2.41 -0.66 -11.32
N SER A 247 3.02 0.52 -11.32
CA SER A 247 4.41 0.75 -10.91
C SER A 247 4.57 0.52 -9.41
N TRP A 248 3.65 1.07 -8.60
CA TRP A 248 3.59 0.81 -7.17
C TRP A 248 3.37 -0.68 -6.86
N ALA A 249 2.43 -1.34 -7.56
CA ALA A 249 2.21 -2.77 -7.38
C ALA A 249 3.43 -3.62 -7.75
N ALA A 250 4.11 -3.29 -8.85
CA ALA A 250 5.31 -4.00 -9.29
C ALA A 250 6.49 -3.81 -8.32
N GLU A 251 6.75 -2.59 -7.84
CA GLU A 251 7.79 -2.31 -6.84
C GLU A 251 7.53 -3.02 -5.51
N SER A 252 6.26 -3.20 -5.14
CA SER A 252 5.85 -3.90 -3.92
C SER A 252 5.69 -5.42 -4.10
N GLY A 253 5.92 -5.97 -5.30
CA GLY A 253 5.84 -7.41 -5.57
C GLY A 253 4.40 -7.97 -5.58
N HIS A 254 3.43 -7.16 -6.00
CA HIS A 254 2.00 -7.50 -6.05
C HIS A 254 1.56 -7.90 -7.46
N ASP A 255 2.08 -9.02 -7.96
CA ASP A 255 1.84 -9.51 -9.33
C ASP A 255 0.35 -9.71 -9.68
N ASP A 256 -0.47 -10.13 -8.72
CA ASP A 256 -1.92 -10.28 -8.92
C ASP A 256 -2.60 -8.93 -9.21
N VAL A 257 -2.12 -7.85 -8.59
CA VAL A 257 -2.58 -6.48 -8.88
C VAL A 257 -2.09 -6.03 -10.25
N VAL A 258 -0.83 -6.27 -10.60
CA VAL A 258 -0.28 -5.93 -11.93
C VAL A 258 -1.08 -6.64 -13.03
N LYS A 259 -1.35 -7.94 -12.84
CA LYS A 259 -2.16 -8.73 -13.77
C LYS A 259 -3.56 -8.15 -13.93
N LEU A 260 -4.22 -7.81 -12.83
CA LEU A 260 -5.54 -7.21 -12.86
C LEU A 260 -5.53 -5.87 -13.61
N LEU A 261 -4.56 -4.99 -13.34
CA LEU A 261 -4.43 -3.70 -14.02
C LEU A 261 -4.26 -3.86 -15.54
N LEU A 262 -3.43 -4.81 -15.99
CA LEU A 262 -3.27 -5.15 -17.40
C LEU A 262 -4.58 -5.66 -18.02
N GLU A 263 -5.32 -6.53 -17.32
CA GLU A 263 -6.63 -7.02 -17.77
C GLU A 263 -7.68 -5.91 -17.88
N ARG A 264 -7.51 -4.81 -17.12
CA ARG A 264 -8.38 -3.62 -17.15
C ARG A 264 -7.86 -2.50 -18.04
N GLY A 265 -6.80 -2.74 -18.82
CA GLY A 265 -6.33 -1.81 -19.85
C GLY A 265 -5.37 -0.72 -19.36
N ALA A 266 -4.69 -0.93 -18.22
CA ALA A 266 -3.54 -0.12 -17.84
C ALA A 266 -2.42 -0.26 -18.89
N ASP A 267 -1.77 0.86 -19.23
CA ASP A 267 -0.66 0.90 -20.18
C ASP A 267 0.66 0.61 -19.44
N PRO A 268 1.34 -0.52 -19.72
CA PRO A 268 2.61 -0.85 -19.07
C PRO A 268 3.78 0.06 -19.50
N ASN A 269 3.54 1.04 -20.37
CA ASN A 269 4.55 1.96 -20.91
C ASN A 269 4.44 3.39 -20.36
N MET A 270 3.61 3.61 -19.32
CA MET A 270 3.48 4.93 -18.68
C MET A 270 4.78 5.39 -18.02
N ASP A 271 5.56 4.44 -17.51
CA ASP A 271 6.90 4.64 -16.95
C ASP A 271 7.74 3.36 -17.11
N ASP A 272 9.03 3.44 -16.81
CA ASP A 272 9.96 2.31 -16.89
C ASP A 272 10.04 1.49 -15.59
N ARG A 273 9.48 1.97 -14.47
CA ARG A 273 9.60 1.34 -13.15
C ARG A 273 8.94 -0.02 -13.12
N VAL A 274 7.79 -0.19 -13.77
CA VAL A 274 7.13 -1.50 -13.86
C VAL A 274 8.09 -2.57 -14.39
N LEU A 275 8.76 -2.27 -15.51
CA LEU A 275 9.67 -3.21 -16.15
C LEU A 275 10.97 -3.37 -15.36
N LEU A 276 11.50 -2.27 -14.79
CA LEU A 276 12.70 -2.30 -13.96
C LEU A 276 12.50 -3.09 -12.67
N SER A 277 11.35 -2.99 -12.02
CA SER A 277 11.01 -3.77 -10.82
C SER A 277 10.95 -5.26 -11.12
N ALA A 278 10.35 -5.64 -12.24
CA ALA A 278 10.36 -7.03 -12.71
C ALA A 278 11.78 -7.53 -13.10
N LEU A 279 12.70 -6.61 -13.39
CA LEU A 279 14.12 -6.92 -13.67
C LEU A 279 15.02 -6.91 -12.42
N SER A 280 14.67 -6.16 -11.39
CA SER A 280 15.52 -5.87 -10.23
C SER A 280 15.41 -6.89 -9.09
N GLY A 281 14.47 -7.83 -9.16
CA GLY A 281 14.24 -8.86 -8.14
C GLY A 281 15.51 -9.34 -7.45
N CYS A 282 15.57 -9.07 -6.14
CA CYS A 282 16.82 -8.98 -5.37
C CYS A 282 17.53 -10.30 -5.06
N GLU A 283 16.96 -11.46 -5.37
CA GLU A 283 17.57 -12.75 -5.04
C GLU A 283 17.58 -13.72 -6.23
N PRO A 284 18.70 -14.46 -6.46
CA PRO A 284 18.79 -15.42 -7.55
C PRO A 284 17.74 -16.54 -7.55
N ASP A 285 17.09 -16.76 -6.40
CA ASP A 285 16.07 -17.78 -6.21
C ASP A 285 14.65 -17.29 -6.64
N ASP A 286 14.46 -15.98 -6.91
CA ASP A 286 13.17 -15.37 -7.28
C ASP A 286 13.01 -15.11 -8.80
N PHE A 287 13.98 -15.53 -9.63
CA PHE A 287 13.95 -15.22 -11.07
C PHE A 287 12.78 -15.85 -11.83
N GLU A 288 12.25 -17.00 -11.39
CA GLU A 288 11.17 -17.70 -12.11
C GLU A 288 9.85 -16.91 -12.05
N ASP A 289 9.53 -16.31 -10.90
CA ASP A 289 8.31 -15.50 -10.74
C ASP A 289 8.46 -14.14 -11.46
N ASN A 290 9.65 -13.53 -11.40
CA ASN A 290 9.96 -12.33 -12.18
C ASN A 290 9.90 -12.56 -13.69
N ASP A 291 10.34 -13.72 -14.18
CA ASP A 291 10.23 -14.08 -15.60
C ASP A 291 8.76 -14.20 -16.02
N ARG A 292 7.86 -14.70 -15.16
CA ARG A 292 6.41 -14.75 -15.45
C ARG A 292 5.80 -13.35 -15.53
N LEU A 293 6.18 -12.46 -14.61
CA LEU A 293 5.76 -11.07 -14.64
C LEU A 293 6.23 -10.38 -15.94
N LEU A 294 7.49 -10.58 -16.33
CA LEU A 294 8.04 -10.06 -17.58
C LEU A 294 7.34 -10.64 -18.81
N GLU A 295 7.09 -11.96 -18.86
CA GLU A 295 6.33 -12.60 -19.93
C GLU A 295 4.93 -11.98 -20.06
N MET A 296 4.28 -11.71 -18.92
CA MET A 296 2.98 -11.04 -18.88
C MET A 296 3.04 -9.60 -19.38
N LEU A 297 4.00 -8.80 -18.93
CA LEU A 297 4.18 -7.40 -19.35
C LEU A 297 4.44 -7.32 -20.85
N VAL A 298 5.39 -8.10 -21.36
CA VAL A 298 5.74 -8.17 -22.77
C VAL A 298 4.55 -8.58 -23.62
N LYS A 299 3.78 -9.58 -23.19
CA LYS A 299 2.57 -10.03 -23.89
C LYS A 299 1.49 -8.93 -23.97
N ASN A 300 1.45 -8.04 -22.98
CA ASN A 300 0.55 -6.89 -22.96
C ASN A 300 1.16 -5.64 -23.59
N GLY A 301 2.29 -5.76 -24.30
CA GLY A 301 2.86 -4.68 -25.10
C GLY A 301 3.81 -3.75 -24.36
N ALA A 302 4.41 -4.21 -23.25
CA ALA A 302 5.50 -3.49 -22.62
C ALA A 302 6.70 -3.33 -23.59
N ASP A 303 7.19 -2.10 -23.72
CA ASP A 303 8.35 -1.75 -24.54
C ASP A 303 9.63 -2.08 -23.78
N VAL A 304 10.27 -3.17 -24.16
CA VAL A 304 11.55 -3.62 -23.57
C VAL A 304 12.75 -2.84 -24.10
N PHE A 305 12.51 -1.87 -24.99
CA PHE A 305 13.50 -1.00 -25.61
C PHE A 305 13.23 0.47 -25.30
N MET A 306 12.61 0.80 -24.16
CA MET A 306 12.47 2.18 -23.73
C MET A 306 13.84 2.87 -23.60
N ASP A 307 13.91 4.13 -24.04
CA ASP A 307 15.08 5.02 -23.86
C ASP A 307 14.87 6.00 -22.71
N GLN A 308 13.65 6.08 -22.20
CA GLN A 308 13.24 7.14 -21.30
C GLN A 308 13.25 6.58 -19.88
N TRP A 309 13.87 7.35 -18.98
CA TRP A 309 13.77 7.27 -17.51
C TRP A 309 14.80 6.44 -16.72
N SER A 310 15.63 5.60 -17.36
CA SER A 310 16.79 4.95 -16.72
C SER A 310 18.12 5.16 -17.47
N ASP A 311 19.23 5.18 -16.71
CA ASP A 311 20.58 5.16 -17.28
C ASP A 311 20.93 3.79 -17.92
N GLU A 312 20.18 2.73 -17.60
CA GLU A 312 20.44 1.37 -18.05
C GLU A 312 19.20 0.69 -18.63
N ARG A 313 19.35 0.22 -19.88
CA ARG A 313 18.27 -0.32 -20.70
C ARG A 313 17.85 -1.72 -20.22
N PRO A 314 16.55 -2.08 -20.31
CA PRO A 314 16.04 -3.38 -19.85
C PRO A 314 16.79 -4.60 -20.41
N LEU A 315 17.07 -4.61 -21.72
CA LEU A 315 17.82 -5.69 -22.36
C LEU A 315 19.27 -5.79 -21.86
N VAL A 316 19.90 -4.65 -21.54
CA VAL A 316 21.27 -4.61 -21.00
C VAL A 316 21.30 -5.16 -19.58
N ILE A 317 20.31 -4.80 -18.75
CA ILE A 317 20.15 -5.34 -17.39
C ILE A 317 20.00 -6.86 -17.44
N ALA A 318 19.09 -7.38 -18.28
CA ALA A 318 18.88 -8.81 -18.44
C ALA A 318 20.16 -9.54 -18.91
N ALA A 319 20.91 -8.94 -19.84
CA ALA A 319 22.18 -9.50 -20.31
C ALA A 319 23.25 -9.54 -19.20
N ARG A 320 23.36 -8.47 -18.39
CA ARG A 320 24.29 -8.40 -17.25
C ARG A 320 23.96 -9.38 -16.15
N GLN A 321 22.68 -9.67 -15.93
CA GLN A 321 22.21 -10.57 -14.87
C GLN A 321 22.25 -12.06 -15.26
N ASP A 322 22.81 -12.40 -16.43
CA ASP A 322 22.78 -13.76 -17.01
C ASP A 322 21.37 -14.34 -17.20
N ARG A 323 20.37 -13.48 -17.43
CA ARG A 323 18.97 -13.89 -17.60
C ARG A 323 18.67 -14.29 -19.04
N HIS A 324 19.20 -15.45 -19.47
CA HIS A 324 19.05 -15.94 -20.84
C HIS A 324 17.58 -16.03 -21.29
N ARG A 325 16.66 -16.49 -20.43
CA ARG A 325 15.23 -16.61 -20.77
C ARG A 325 14.61 -15.24 -21.04
N THR A 326 14.90 -14.25 -20.21
CA THR A 326 14.45 -12.86 -20.36
C THR A 326 15.02 -12.22 -21.62
N VAL A 327 16.30 -12.44 -21.92
CA VAL A 327 16.93 -11.94 -23.16
C VAL A 327 16.21 -12.50 -24.39
N GLU A 328 15.98 -13.81 -24.44
CA GLU A 328 15.23 -14.43 -25.54
C GLU A 328 13.81 -13.86 -25.64
N LEU A 329 13.10 -13.72 -24.51
CA LEU A 329 11.78 -13.10 -24.47
C LEU A 329 11.78 -11.70 -25.09
N PHE A 330 12.74 -10.85 -24.72
CA PHE A 330 12.85 -9.49 -25.24
C PHE A 330 13.20 -9.46 -26.73
N LEU A 331 14.09 -10.34 -27.17
CA LEU A 331 14.43 -10.50 -28.58
C LEU A 331 13.24 -11.02 -29.40
N GLU A 332 12.44 -11.94 -28.89
CA GLU A 332 11.21 -12.42 -29.53
C GLU A 332 10.16 -11.29 -29.62
N ALA A 333 9.97 -10.54 -28.52
CA ALA A 333 9.04 -9.41 -28.44
C ALA A 333 9.37 -8.28 -29.43
N SER A 334 10.65 -8.10 -29.73
CA SER A 334 11.13 -7.07 -30.67
C SER A 334 10.57 -7.22 -32.08
N PHE A 335 10.27 -8.46 -32.52
CA PHE A 335 9.66 -8.71 -33.82
C PHE A 335 8.19 -8.30 -33.86
N THR A 336 7.50 -8.37 -32.71
CA THR A 336 6.11 -7.96 -32.56
C THR A 336 5.94 -6.45 -32.38
N LEU A 337 6.89 -5.76 -31.74
CA LEU A 337 6.80 -4.34 -31.35
C LEU A 337 7.31 -3.32 -32.40
N ARG A 338 7.58 -3.74 -33.64
CA ARG A 338 8.00 -2.87 -34.78
C ARG A 338 9.28 -2.06 -34.53
N GLY A 339 10.37 -2.70 -34.11
CA GLY A 339 11.69 -2.14 -34.38
C GLY A 339 12.75 -2.57 -33.39
N VAL A 340 13.54 -3.56 -33.79
CA VAL A 340 14.81 -3.85 -33.13
C VAL A 340 15.70 -2.62 -33.26
N ARG A 341 15.96 -1.94 -32.14
CA ARG A 341 17.03 -0.94 -32.10
C ARG A 341 18.35 -1.69 -32.02
N GLN A 342 19.06 -1.73 -33.14
CA GLN A 342 20.37 -2.38 -33.24
C GLN A 342 21.35 -1.83 -32.20
N GLU A 343 21.24 -0.55 -31.84
CA GLU A 343 22.04 0.06 -30.78
C GLU A 343 21.78 -0.60 -29.40
N HIS A 344 20.55 -1.01 -29.09
CA HIS A 344 20.22 -1.66 -27.80
C HIS A 344 20.77 -3.09 -27.75
N ILE A 345 20.67 -3.81 -28.86
CA ILE A 345 21.29 -5.15 -28.98
C ILE A 345 22.80 -5.03 -28.86
N TRP A 346 23.42 -4.02 -29.49
CA TRP A 346 24.86 -3.81 -29.40
C TRP A 346 25.32 -3.54 -27.97
N ASP A 347 24.65 -2.66 -27.23
CA ASP A 347 24.99 -2.39 -25.82
C ASP A 347 24.86 -3.66 -24.96
N ALA A 348 23.85 -4.48 -25.21
CA ALA A 348 23.68 -5.76 -24.53
C ALA A 348 24.79 -6.77 -24.92
N ILE A 349 25.24 -6.77 -26.18
CA ILE A 349 26.36 -7.60 -26.66
C ILE A 349 27.64 -7.21 -25.92
N THR A 350 27.91 -5.90 -25.79
CA THR A 350 29.13 -5.43 -25.13
C THR A 350 29.14 -5.81 -23.66
N VAL A 351 28.02 -5.63 -22.95
CA VAL A 351 27.91 -6.02 -21.54
C VAL A 351 27.97 -7.53 -21.36
N ALA A 352 27.28 -8.32 -22.19
CA ALA A 352 27.37 -9.77 -22.13
C ALA A 352 28.80 -10.29 -22.39
N ALA A 353 29.57 -9.64 -23.28
CA ALA A 353 30.96 -9.98 -23.53
C ALA A 353 31.89 -9.56 -22.38
N GLU A 354 31.63 -8.42 -21.74
CA GLU A 354 32.37 -7.97 -20.55
C GLU A 354 32.16 -8.89 -19.34
N GLU A 355 30.92 -9.35 -19.12
CA GLU A 355 30.58 -10.28 -18.04
C GLU A 355 30.88 -11.75 -18.37
N GLY A 356 31.18 -12.07 -19.64
CA GLY A 356 31.54 -13.43 -20.08
C GLY A 356 30.35 -14.38 -20.31
N HIS A 357 29.16 -13.84 -20.58
CA HIS A 357 27.93 -14.61 -20.76
C HIS A 357 27.81 -15.13 -22.20
N GLU A 358 28.54 -16.20 -22.52
CA GLU A 358 28.67 -16.75 -23.89
C GLU A 358 27.33 -17.16 -24.53
N THR A 359 26.39 -17.70 -23.75
CA THR A 359 25.07 -18.16 -24.23
C THR A 359 24.21 -16.98 -24.68
N ILE A 360 24.10 -15.96 -23.82
CA ILE A 360 23.42 -14.70 -24.12
C ILE A 360 24.06 -14.01 -25.32
N LEU A 361 25.39 -13.95 -25.35
CA LEU A 361 26.14 -13.38 -26.47
C LEU A 361 25.79 -14.06 -27.80
N ALA A 362 25.74 -15.40 -27.81
CA ALA A 362 25.37 -16.15 -29.00
C ALA A 362 23.92 -15.90 -29.43
N SER A 363 22.99 -15.70 -28.49
CA SER A 363 21.61 -15.33 -28.80
C SER A 363 21.51 -13.91 -29.35
N LEU A 364 22.10 -12.91 -28.70
CA LEU A 364 22.11 -11.53 -29.17
C LEU A 364 22.71 -11.40 -30.59
N MET A 365 23.83 -12.08 -30.85
CA MET A 365 24.51 -12.07 -32.16
C MET A 365 23.65 -12.65 -33.29
N LYS A 366 22.74 -13.60 -33.02
CA LYS A 366 21.81 -14.10 -34.04
C LYS A 366 20.76 -13.07 -34.45
N HIS A 367 20.43 -12.14 -33.56
CA HIS A 367 19.39 -11.12 -33.76
C HIS A 367 19.97 -9.76 -34.18
N TYR A 368 21.29 -9.59 -34.14
CA TYR A 368 22.00 -8.40 -34.58
C TYR A 368 22.23 -8.38 -36.11
N ASP A 369 22.03 -7.23 -36.75
CA ASP A 369 22.30 -7.07 -38.18
C ASP A 369 23.81 -7.02 -38.44
N MET A 370 24.34 -8.10 -39.03
CA MET A 370 25.75 -8.23 -39.41
C MET A 370 26.23 -7.14 -40.37
N ASN A 371 25.35 -6.40 -41.07
CA ASN A 371 25.78 -5.27 -41.91
C ASN A 371 26.15 -4.02 -41.08
N GLU A 372 25.60 -3.87 -39.88
CA GLU A 372 25.92 -2.77 -38.97
C GLU A 372 27.20 -3.04 -38.17
N ILE A 373 27.57 -4.32 -38.06
CA ILE A 373 28.75 -4.80 -37.34
C ILE A 373 30.05 -4.21 -37.86
N GLU A 374 30.20 -4.03 -39.18
CA GLU A 374 31.43 -3.47 -39.75
C GLU A 374 31.67 -2.01 -39.34
N LYS A 375 30.59 -1.24 -39.11
CA LYS A 375 30.69 0.14 -38.63
C LYS A 375 31.05 0.16 -37.14
N GLN A 376 30.42 -0.70 -36.35
CA GLN A 376 30.70 -0.80 -34.92
C GLN A 376 32.10 -1.35 -34.65
N ILE A 377 32.58 -2.33 -35.43
CA ILE A 377 33.96 -2.84 -35.35
C ILE A 377 34.97 -1.75 -35.71
N LYS A 378 34.71 -0.95 -36.76
CA LYS A 378 35.59 0.18 -37.10
C LYS A 378 35.67 1.17 -35.95
N TRP A 379 34.55 1.42 -35.26
CA TRP A 379 34.51 2.27 -34.08
C TRP A 379 35.21 1.64 -32.86
N ALA A 380 34.98 0.36 -32.57
CA ALA A 380 35.58 -0.39 -31.47
C ALA A 380 37.10 -0.58 -31.62
N ARG A 381 37.60 -0.82 -32.85
CA ARG A 381 39.05 -0.89 -33.15
C ARG A 381 39.76 0.45 -32.94
N VAL A 382 39.06 1.57 -33.11
CA VAL A 382 39.60 2.91 -32.77
C VAL A 382 39.67 3.10 -31.24
N GLN A 383 38.84 2.37 -30.49
CA GLN A 383 38.74 2.37 -29.03
C GLN A 383 39.37 1.12 -28.40
N GLU A 384 40.43 0.54 -28.99
CA GLU A 384 41.10 -0.70 -28.53
C GLU A 384 41.44 -0.73 -27.02
N SER A 385 41.48 0.43 -26.34
CA SER A 385 41.66 0.49 -24.88
C SER A 385 40.40 0.23 -24.03
N LEU A 386 39.19 0.29 -24.59
CA LEU A 386 37.93 0.15 -23.86
C LEU A 386 37.45 -1.30 -23.73
N PHE A 387 37.74 -2.17 -24.72
CA PHE A 387 37.13 -3.51 -24.79
C PHE A 387 38.02 -4.68 -24.34
N GLY A 388 39.31 -4.48 -24.09
CA GLY A 388 40.20 -5.46 -23.41
C GLY A 388 40.01 -6.94 -23.80
N ASP A 389 39.87 -7.80 -22.80
CA ASP A 389 39.64 -9.26 -22.95
C ASP A 389 38.26 -9.60 -23.53
N SER A 390 37.27 -8.69 -23.45
CA SER A 390 35.91 -8.86 -23.98
C SER A 390 35.90 -8.97 -25.52
N LEU A 391 36.90 -8.40 -26.20
CA LEU A 391 37.09 -8.55 -27.66
C LEU A 391 37.40 -9.99 -28.08
N GLU A 392 38.03 -10.80 -27.23
CA GLU A 392 38.35 -12.20 -27.56
C GLU A 392 37.07 -13.04 -27.69
N LEU A 393 36.05 -12.80 -26.86
CA LEU A 393 34.76 -13.48 -26.95
C LEU A 393 33.95 -13.07 -28.19
N LEU A 394 34.17 -11.86 -28.69
CA LEU A 394 33.52 -11.37 -29.90
C LEU A 394 34.27 -11.78 -31.19
N ARG A 395 35.55 -12.13 -31.08
CA ARG A 395 36.43 -12.51 -32.22
C ARG A 395 35.82 -13.55 -33.17
N PRO A 396 35.17 -14.64 -32.71
CA PRO A 396 34.61 -15.66 -33.60
C PRO A 396 33.51 -15.13 -34.53
N TYR A 397 32.83 -14.04 -34.16
CA TYR A 397 31.77 -13.42 -34.96
C TYR A 397 32.30 -12.44 -36.01
N PHE A 398 33.54 -11.97 -35.86
CA PHE A 398 34.14 -10.94 -36.73
C PHE A 398 35.24 -11.48 -37.66
N GLU A 399 35.91 -12.54 -37.25
CA GLU A 399 36.93 -13.24 -38.03
C GLU A 399 36.42 -14.66 -38.30
N PRO A 400 35.43 -14.84 -39.20
CA PRO A 400 35.01 -16.19 -39.56
C PRO A 400 36.23 -16.92 -40.10
N ASP A 401 36.58 -18.00 -39.41
CA ASP A 401 37.73 -18.85 -39.67
C ASP A 401 38.00 -18.95 -41.18
N ALA A 402 39.15 -18.45 -41.62
CA ALA A 402 39.63 -18.53 -43.01
C ALA A 402 39.90 -19.99 -43.47
N THR A 403 39.38 -20.97 -42.75
CA THR A 403 39.64 -22.41 -42.92
C THR A 403 38.39 -23.20 -43.34
N ARG A 404 37.23 -22.55 -43.56
CA ARG A 404 36.02 -23.22 -44.09
C ARG A 404 35.81 -23.14 -45.60
N ASP A 405 36.82 -22.73 -46.36
CA ASP A 405 36.82 -22.85 -47.82
C ASP A 405 38.14 -23.48 -48.30
N ASN A 406 38.14 -24.81 -48.40
CA ASN A 406 39.05 -25.62 -49.22
C ASN A 406 38.56 -27.09 -49.16
N GLY A 407 37.46 -27.37 -49.84
CA GLY A 407 36.89 -28.72 -49.85
C GLY A 407 35.75 -28.89 -50.84
N GLY A 408 35.96 -28.52 -52.10
CA GLY A 408 35.01 -28.81 -53.17
C GLY A 408 35.43 -28.24 -54.52
N ASP A 409 36.41 -28.88 -55.16
CA ASP A 409 36.56 -28.88 -56.63
C ASP A 409 35.63 -29.95 -57.22
#